data_AF-A0A7S0N7Q1-F1
#
_entry.id   AF-A0A7S0N7Q1-F1
#
_cell.length_a   1.000
_cell.length_b   1.000
_cell.length_c   1.000
_cell.angle_alpha   90.00
_cell.angle_beta   90.00
_cell.angle_gamma   90.00
#
_symmetry.space_group_name_H-M   'P 1'
#
loop_
_entity.id
_entity.type
_entity.pdbx_description
1 polymer ?
#
loop_
_entity_poly.entity_id
_entity_poly.type
_entity_poly.pdbx_seq_one_letter_code
_entity_poly.pdbx_strand_id
1 'polypeptide(L)'
;LAYCLLEIESSNVSLSTPHFSNIQQHVLTSSTYIFLGARVGYYFYFRVLASNSAGFSNFSSVQTERGIDLPDPPLGLTAYVNGSLAILVLWNYPSNSGLGDKGSSFLLSESGYRLIWSTDNFTNTSWVVYLPANSSSRIFYSLQRNKTYFFRIQSRNVVGDSVATYHTASARAMGLPSPPSNFKISASTFYENVLLLSWNPPNETGGGDSLVADLLYYRP
;
A
#
# COMPACT_ATOMS: atom_id res chain seq x y z
N LEU A 1 28.58 38.64 -26.21
CA LEU A 1 28.44 37.43 -25.38
C LEU A 1 27.03 36.90 -25.61
N ALA A 2 26.91 35.62 -26.00
CA ALA A 2 25.61 34.98 -26.16
C ALA A 2 25.25 34.26 -24.85
N TYR A 3 23.98 34.34 -24.47
CA TYR A 3 23.44 33.66 -23.29
C TYR A 3 22.07 33.09 -23.62
N CYS A 4 21.60 32.12 -22.84
CA CYS A 4 20.23 31.64 -22.95
C CYS A 4 19.36 32.27 -21.86
N LEU A 5 18.09 32.54 -22.17
CA LEU A 5 17.08 32.83 -21.17
C LEU A 5 16.21 31.59 -20.98
N LEU A 6 16.10 31.14 -19.73
CA LEU A 6 15.19 30.08 -19.32
C LEU A 6 13.91 30.69 -18.76
N GLU A 7 12.76 30.25 -19.26
CA GLU A 7 11.46 30.56 -18.70
C GLU A 7 10.85 29.33 -18.04
N ILE A 8 10.29 29.56 -16.86
CA ILE A 8 9.70 28.52 -16.02
C ILE A 8 8.28 28.95 -15.65
N GLU A 9 7.31 28.08 -15.93
CA GLU A 9 5.96 28.17 -15.38
C GLU A 9 5.72 26.94 -14.50
N SER A 10 5.03 27.12 -13.37
CA SER A 10 4.66 26.02 -12.49
C SER A 10 3.17 26.02 -12.21
N SER A 11 2.56 24.84 -12.17
CA SER A 11 1.14 24.66 -11.88
C SER A 11 0.93 23.43 -11.01
N ASN A 12 -0.06 23.48 -10.11
CA ASN A 12 -0.50 22.32 -9.33
C ASN A 12 -1.42 21.37 -10.14
N VAL A 13 -1.75 21.73 -11.39
CA VAL A 13 -2.49 20.90 -12.35
C VAL A 13 -1.75 20.83 -13.67
N SER A 14 -1.93 19.73 -14.40
CA SER A 14 -1.37 19.59 -15.75
C SER A 14 -2.05 20.56 -16.71
N LEU A 15 -1.25 21.32 -17.47
CA LEU A 15 -1.70 22.29 -18.45
C LEU A 15 -1.45 21.71 -19.84
N SER A 16 -2.48 21.74 -20.69
CA SER A 16 -2.35 21.40 -22.11
C SER A 16 -1.57 22.47 -22.88
N THR A 17 -1.71 23.73 -22.48
CA THR A 17 -1.02 24.89 -23.08
C THR A 17 -0.48 25.81 -21.99
N PRO A 18 0.81 25.69 -21.60
CA PRO A 18 1.43 26.64 -20.67
C PRO A 18 1.56 28.01 -21.32
N HIS A 19 1.19 29.05 -20.59
CA HIS A 19 1.09 30.43 -21.09
C HIS A 19 2.31 31.29 -20.75
N PHE A 20 3.16 30.85 -19.81
CA PHE A 20 4.32 31.58 -19.30
C PHE A 20 3.97 33.03 -18.94
N SER A 21 2.89 33.24 -18.18
CA SER A 21 2.40 34.58 -17.81
C SER A 21 2.96 35.08 -16.46
N ASN A 22 3.51 34.18 -15.64
CA ASN A 22 4.16 34.49 -14.36
C ASN A 22 5.57 33.87 -14.36
N ILE A 23 6.55 34.61 -14.88
CA ILE A 23 7.83 34.05 -15.35
C ILE A 23 8.94 34.30 -14.34
N GLN A 24 9.68 33.25 -13.99
CA GLN A 24 11.04 33.36 -13.46
C GLN A 24 12.00 33.26 -14.65
N GLN A 25 12.71 34.35 -14.97
CA GLN A 25 13.72 34.36 -16.03
C GLN A 25 15.12 34.21 -15.46
N HIS A 26 15.88 33.26 -16.01
CA HIS A 26 17.28 33.05 -15.62
C HIS A 26 18.20 33.22 -16.83
N VAL A 27 19.24 34.05 -16.65
CA VAL A 27 20.34 34.20 -17.63
C VAL A 27 21.32 33.05 -17.45
N LEU A 28 21.52 32.27 -18.51
CA LEU A 28 22.38 31.10 -18.51
C LEU A 28 23.59 31.33 -19.42
N THR A 29 24.79 31.06 -18.89
CA THR A 29 26.06 31.10 -19.61
C THR A 29 26.60 29.71 -19.96
N SER A 30 25.93 28.66 -19.48
CA SER A 30 26.22 27.25 -19.75
C SER A 30 25.05 26.60 -20.52
N SER A 31 25.32 25.51 -21.21
CA SER A 31 24.29 24.64 -21.82
C SER A 31 23.56 23.76 -20.79
N THR A 32 23.91 23.86 -19.51
CA THR A 32 23.31 23.11 -18.40
C THR A 32 22.86 24.04 -17.29
N TYR A 33 21.75 23.70 -16.63
CA TYR A 33 21.20 24.43 -15.49
C TYR A 33 20.55 23.46 -14.50
N ILE A 34 20.79 23.67 -13.20
CA ILE A 34 20.17 22.91 -12.13
C ILE A 34 19.05 23.76 -11.54
N PHE A 35 17.79 23.32 -11.75
CA PHE A 35 16.64 23.97 -11.15
C PHE A 35 16.40 23.45 -9.73
N LEU A 36 16.66 24.29 -8.73
CA LEU A 36 16.47 23.97 -7.31
C LEU A 36 15.08 24.37 -6.78
N GLY A 37 14.23 24.96 -7.62
CA GLY A 37 12.90 25.47 -7.25
C GLY A 37 11.76 24.46 -7.39
N ALA A 38 12.07 23.19 -7.62
CA ALA A 38 11.06 22.15 -7.79
C ALA A 38 10.23 22.00 -6.50
N ARG A 39 8.90 22.02 -6.65
CA ARG A 39 7.93 21.91 -5.55
C ARG A 39 7.19 20.59 -5.66
N VAL A 40 6.99 20.00 -4.50
CA VAL A 40 6.28 18.73 -4.32
C VAL A 40 4.87 18.83 -4.92
N GLY A 41 4.55 17.94 -5.87
CA GLY A 41 3.24 17.87 -6.51
C GLY A 41 2.95 18.88 -7.62
N TYR A 42 3.93 19.71 -8.01
CA TYR A 42 3.76 20.68 -9.11
C TYR A 42 4.30 20.14 -10.43
N TYR A 43 3.62 20.52 -11.51
CA TYR A 43 4.12 20.44 -12.88
C TYR A 43 4.94 21.70 -13.18
N PHE A 44 6.09 21.50 -13.82
CA PHE A 44 6.98 22.55 -14.27
C PHE A 44 7.12 22.48 -15.78
N TYR A 45 6.96 23.62 -16.42
CA TYR A 45 7.07 23.80 -17.87
C TYR A 45 8.29 24.67 -18.15
N PHE A 46 9.18 24.19 -19.01
CA PHE A 46 10.43 24.84 -19.33
C PHE A 46 10.52 25.13 -20.82
N ARG A 47 10.99 26.32 -21.17
CA ARG A 47 11.44 26.64 -22.52
C ARG A 47 12.63 27.58 -22.46
N VAL A 48 13.49 27.52 -23.48
CA VAL A 48 14.67 28.38 -23.56
C VAL A 48 14.70 29.13 -24.89
N LEU A 49 15.34 30.29 -24.89
CA LEU A 49 15.67 31.04 -26.09
C LEU A 49 17.12 31.56 -25.98
N ALA A 50 17.79 31.74 -27.11
CA ALA A 50 19.14 32.29 -27.15
C ALA A 50 19.11 33.80 -27.37
N SER A 51 20.06 34.52 -26.78
CA SER A 51 20.25 35.95 -26.94
C SER A 51 21.68 36.27 -27.35
N ASN A 52 21.85 37.24 -28.23
CA ASN A 52 23.14 37.87 -28.53
C ASN A 52 22.96 39.36 -28.81
N SER A 53 24.01 40.05 -29.28
CA SER A 53 23.95 41.49 -29.58
C SER A 53 22.96 41.88 -30.70
N ALA A 54 22.54 40.93 -31.53
CA ALA A 54 21.55 41.16 -32.58
C ALA A 54 20.10 40.96 -32.09
N GLY A 55 19.89 40.35 -30.93
CA GLY A 55 18.57 40.12 -30.34
C GLY A 55 18.36 38.67 -29.90
N PHE A 56 17.09 38.27 -29.87
CA PHE A 56 16.62 36.99 -29.35
C PHE A 56 16.24 36.02 -30.46
N SER A 57 16.46 34.72 -30.22
CA SER A 57 15.93 33.65 -31.08
C SER A 57 14.45 33.39 -30.79
N ASN A 58 13.84 32.51 -31.60
CA ASN A 58 12.59 31.84 -31.21
C ASN A 58 12.82 30.94 -29.98
N PHE A 59 11.74 30.64 -29.26
CA PHE A 59 11.73 29.67 -28.18
C PHE A 59 11.94 28.23 -28.67
N SER A 60 12.53 27.40 -27.82
CA SER A 60 12.52 25.94 -27.95
C SER A 60 11.10 25.38 -27.82
N SER A 61 10.94 24.09 -28.11
CA SER A 61 9.77 23.32 -27.63
C SER A 61 9.67 23.43 -26.11
N VAL A 62 8.44 23.43 -25.59
CA VAL A 62 8.20 23.32 -24.15
C VAL A 62 8.46 21.89 -23.69
N GLN A 63 9.20 21.75 -22.60
CA GLN A 63 9.40 20.48 -21.90
C GLN A 63 8.67 20.53 -20.57
N THR A 64 8.07 19.41 -20.17
CA THR A 64 7.26 19.29 -18.95
C THR A 64 7.87 18.25 -18.03
N GLU A 65 7.97 18.58 -16.75
CA GLU A 65 8.41 17.65 -15.71
C GLU A 65 7.51 17.80 -14.48
N ARG A 66 7.23 16.70 -13.79
CA ARG A 66 6.52 16.71 -12.49
C ARG A 66 7.53 16.57 -11.35
N GLY A 67 7.45 17.48 -10.37
CA GLY A 67 8.25 17.38 -9.14
C GLY A 67 7.86 16.13 -8.33
N ILE A 68 8.83 15.57 -7.59
CA ILE A 68 8.59 14.43 -6.68
C ILE A 68 7.57 14.86 -5.62
N ASP A 69 6.54 14.04 -5.43
CA ASP A 69 5.39 14.20 -4.56
C ASP A 69 5.29 13.05 -3.54
N LEU A 70 4.39 13.14 -2.57
CA LEU A 70 3.99 11.97 -1.78
C LEU A 70 3.29 10.93 -2.70
N PRO A 71 3.44 9.64 -2.40
CA PRO A 71 2.70 8.60 -3.12
C PRO A 71 1.21 8.62 -2.76
N ASP A 72 0.39 7.99 -3.59
CA ASP A 72 -0.98 7.64 -3.22
C ASP A 72 -0.98 6.55 -2.13
N PRO A 73 -2.04 6.43 -1.30
CA PRO A 73 -2.19 5.28 -0.41
C PRO A 73 -2.28 3.95 -1.20
N PRO A 74 -1.89 2.81 -0.61
CA PRO A 74 -2.09 1.51 -1.21
C PRO A 74 -3.58 1.21 -1.44
N LEU A 75 -3.88 0.31 -2.38
CA LEU A 75 -5.25 -0.03 -2.73
C LEU A 75 -5.65 -1.39 -2.16
N GLY A 76 -6.95 -1.63 -1.99
CA GLY A 76 -7.49 -2.97 -1.68
C GLY A 76 -6.98 -3.58 -0.37
N LEU A 77 -6.71 -2.77 0.66
CA LEU A 77 -6.27 -3.28 1.96
C LEU A 77 -7.31 -4.23 2.55
N THR A 78 -6.92 -5.47 2.80
CA THR A 78 -7.77 -6.53 3.35
C THR A 78 -7.00 -7.35 4.39
N ALA A 79 -7.73 -7.97 5.33
CA ALA A 79 -7.17 -8.81 6.38
C ALA A 79 -8.00 -10.09 6.52
N TYR A 80 -7.32 -11.23 6.62
CA TYR A 80 -7.93 -12.57 6.68
C TYR A 80 -7.26 -13.40 7.76
N VAL A 81 -8.02 -14.29 8.40
CA VAL A 81 -7.44 -15.31 9.29
C VAL A 81 -6.63 -16.29 8.44
N ASN A 82 -5.39 -16.56 8.84
CA ASN A 82 -4.46 -17.40 8.08
C ASN A 82 -3.81 -18.46 8.98
N GLY A 83 -4.64 -19.37 9.48
CA GLY A 83 -4.25 -20.38 10.46
C GLY A 83 -4.45 -19.93 11.91
N SER A 84 -4.07 -20.81 12.84
CA SER A 84 -4.24 -20.56 14.28
C SER A 84 -3.41 -19.36 14.73
N LEU A 85 -4.08 -18.38 15.34
CA LEU A 85 -3.48 -17.17 15.91
C LEU A 85 -2.64 -16.38 14.92
N ALA A 86 -3.05 -16.38 13.65
CA ALA A 86 -2.38 -15.66 12.58
C ALA A 86 -3.35 -14.92 11.67
N ILE A 87 -2.94 -13.74 11.20
CA ILE A 87 -3.70 -12.89 10.28
C ILE A 87 -2.79 -12.54 9.10
N LEU A 88 -3.28 -12.78 7.89
CA LEU A 88 -2.69 -12.31 6.64
C LEU A 88 -3.32 -10.97 6.26
N VAL A 89 -2.48 -9.97 6.02
CA VAL A 89 -2.86 -8.67 5.48
C VAL A 89 -2.38 -8.58 4.04
N LEU A 90 -3.26 -8.15 3.13
CA LEU A 90 -3.00 -8.03 1.69
C LEU A 90 -3.32 -6.60 1.23
N TRP A 91 -2.54 -6.11 0.26
CA TRP A 91 -2.80 -4.83 -0.41
C TRP A 91 -2.21 -4.85 -1.82
N ASN A 92 -2.68 -3.91 -2.64
CA ASN A 92 -2.18 -3.62 -3.96
C ASN A 92 -1.33 -2.34 -3.96
N TYR A 93 -0.49 -2.20 -4.97
CA TYR A 93 0.33 -1.02 -5.20
C TYR A 93 -0.52 0.26 -5.30
N PRO A 94 0.01 1.42 -4.89
CA PRO A 94 -0.64 2.70 -5.11
C PRO A 94 -0.73 3.04 -6.61
N SER A 95 -1.75 3.78 -7.01
CA SER A 95 -1.91 4.24 -8.41
C SER A 95 -0.77 5.15 -8.86
N ASN A 96 -0.23 5.95 -7.94
CA ASN A 96 0.87 6.86 -8.20
C ASN A 96 1.96 6.72 -7.11
N SER A 97 3.21 6.56 -7.54
CA SER A 97 4.38 6.45 -6.66
C SER A 97 4.86 7.81 -6.11
N GLY A 98 4.32 8.91 -6.61
CA GLY A 98 4.77 10.27 -6.31
C GLY A 98 6.12 10.61 -6.96
N LEU A 99 6.77 9.72 -7.71
CA LEU A 99 8.11 9.98 -8.25
C LEU A 99 8.13 10.74 -9.59
N GLY A 100 6.98 11.20 -10.07
CA GLY A 100 6.84 11.84 -11.38
C GLY A 100 7.06 10.88 -12.56
N ASP A 101 7.37 11.43 -13.74
CA ASP A 101 7.51 10.68 -15.01
C ASP A 101 8.73 9.75 -15.06
N LYS A 102 9.66 9.89 -14.10
CA LYS A 102 10.81 9.00 -13.92
C LYS A 102 10.48 7.71 -13.15
N GLY A 103 9.24 7.52 -12.71
CA GLY A 103 8.87 6.53 -11.70
C GLY A 103 7.72 5.60 -12.06
N SER A 104 7.60 5.18 -13.33
CA SER A 104 6.64 4.14 -13.74
C SER A 104 6.88 2.77 -13.08
N SER A 105 7.99 2.61 -12.34
CA SER A 105 8.23 1.46 -11.50
C SER A 105 8.49 1.89 -10.06
N PHE A 106 7.50 1.65 -9.19
CA PHE A 106 7.62 1.72 -7.73
C PHE A 106 8.79 0.86 -7.18
N LEU A 107 9.32 -0.06 -8.00
CA LEU A 107 10.39 -1.00 -7.65
C LEU A 107 11.81 -0.38 -7.68
N LEU A 108 11.97 0.87 -8.11
CA LEU A 108 13.29 1.49 -8.32
C LEU A 108 13.71 2.48 -7.22
N SER A 109 12.88 2.70 -6.19
CA SER A 109 13.20 3.63 -5.11
C SER A 109 13.28 2.90 -3.76
N GLU A 110 14.05 3.44 -2.80
CA GLU A 110 14.11 3.01 -1.38
C GLU A 110 12.78 3.29 -0.62
N SER A 111 11.69 3.30 -1.37
CA SER A 111 10.30 3.55 -1.03
C SER A 111 9.64 2.23 -0.63
N GLY A 112 8.60 2.27 0.19
CA GLY A 112 8.06 1.06 0.78
C GLY A 112 6.67 1.27 1.33
N TYR A 113 6.35 0.54 2.39
CA TYR A 113 5.08 0.69 3.10
C TYR A 113 5.30 0.90 4.58
N ARG A 114 4.44 1.72 5.16
CA ARG A 114 4.26 1.86 6.60
C ARG A 114 2.93 1.20 6.97
N LEU A 115 3.00 -0.04 7.48
CA LEU A 115 1.83 -0.78 7.95
C LEU A 115 1.63 -0.50 9.43
N ILE A 116 0.48 0.05 9.78
CA ILE A 116 0.08 0.43 11.12
C ILE A 116 -0.99 -0.55 11.58
N TRP A 117 -0.85 -1.08 12.79
CA TRP A 117 -1.85 -1.94 13.38
C TRP A 117 -2.20 -1.54 14.80
N SER A 118 -3.40 -1.94 15.23
CA SER A 118 -3.97 -1.60 16.54
C SER A 118 -4.87 -2.73 17.03
N THR A 119 -5.07 -2.81 18.33
CA THR A 119 -6.05 -3.71 18.95
C THR A 119 -7.28 -3.00 19.53
N ASP A 120 -7.32 -1.68 19.43
CA ASP A 120 -8.38 -0.82 19.97
C ASP A 120 -8.94 0.14 18.92
N ASN A 121 -8.84 -0.26 17.64
CA ASN A 121 -9.27 0.53 16.49
C ASN A 121 -8.67 1.95 16.46
N PHE A 122 -7.38 2.04 16.78
CA PHE A 122 -6.59 3.28 16.76
C PHE A 122 -7.06 4.35 17.75
N THR A 123 -7.68 3.95 18.87
CA THR A 123 -8.13 4.89 19.90
C THR A 123 -7.00 5.28 20.86
N ASN A 124 -6.14 4.34 21.25
CA ASN A 124 -5.04 4.61 22.19
C ASN A 124 -3.72 3.95 21.76
N THR A 125 -3.78 2.73 21.22
CA THR A 125 -2.60 1.92 20.93
C THR A 125 -2.43 1.70 19.43
N SER A 126 -1.21 1.93 18.95
CA SER A 126 -0.83 1.57 17.59
C SER A 126 0.64 1.17 17.53
N TRP A 127 0.95 0.30 16.59
CA TRP A 127 2.29 -0.19 16.31
C TRP A 127 2.54 -0.11 14.80
N VAL A 128 3.82 -0.07 14.43
CA VAL A 128 4.24 0.17 13.05
C VAL A 128 5.22 -0.90 12.62
N VAL A 129 5.08 -1.36 11.37
CA VAL A 129 6.05 -2.18 10.66
C VAL A 129 6.33 -1.53 9.31
N TYR A 130 7.62 -1.42 8.97
CA TYR A 130 8.05 -0.97 7.65
C TYR A 130 8.33 -2.14 6.73
N LEU A 131 7.90 -2.03 5.48
CA LEU A 131 8.01 -3.09 4.48
C LEU A 131 8.63 -2.56 3.19
N PRO A 132 9.43 -3.38 2.47
CA PRO A 132 10.00 -3.01 1.19
C PRO A 132 8.96 -2.71 0.09
N ALA A 133 9.37 -1.94 -0.93
CA ALA A 133 8.54 -1.55 -2.07
C ALA A 133 7.82 -2.71 -2.74
N ASN A 134 8.46 -3.87 -2.88
CA ASN A 134 7.92 -5.03 -3.58
C ASN A 134 6.95 -5.88 -2.74
N SER A 135 6.59 -5.43 -1.54
CA SER A 135 5.68 -6.15 -0.65
C SER A 135 4.22 -5.90 -1.02
N SER A 136 3.44 -6.96 -1.18
CA SER A 136 1.98 -6.90 -1.32
C SER A 136 1.24 -7.61 -0.18
N SER A 137 1.98 -8.12 0.80
CA SER A 137 1.43 -8.89 1.92
C SER A 137 2.28 -8.84 3.17
N ARG A 138 1.63 -9.07 4.32
CA ARG A 138 2.29 -9.31 5.62
C ARG A 138 1.47 -10.27 6.45
N ILE A 139 2.12 -11.27 7.03
CA ILE A 139 1.49 -12.16 8.01
C ILE A 139 1.92 -11.74 9.42
N PHE A 140 0.95 -11.69 10.33
CA PHE A 140 1.13 -11.53 11.76
C PHE A 140 0.87 -12.87 12.44
N TYR A 141 1.81 -13.30 13.28
CA TYR A 141 1.75 -14.58 14.00
C TYR A 141 1.67 -14.34 15.51
N SER A 142 1.43 -15.41 16.27
CA SER A 142 1.44 -15.41 17.74
C SER A 142 0.46 -14.37 18.32
N LEU A 143 -0.68 -14.19 17.67
CA LEU A 143 -1.70 -13.22 18.07
C LEU A 143 -2.50 -13.72 19.27
N GLN A 144 -3.14 -12.80 19.99
CA GLN A 144 -4.00 -13.15 21.12
C GLN A 144 -5.33 -13.73 20.62
N ARG A 145 -5.72 -14.88 21.17
CA ARG A 145 -6.98 -15.55 20.84
C ARG A 145 -8.16 -14.60 21.10
N ASN A 146 -9.14 -14.63 20.20
CA ASN A 146 -10.39 -13.87 20.30
C ASN A 146 -10.19 -12.34 20.36
N LYS A 147 -9.10 -11.85 19.78
CA LYS A 147 -8.80 -10.42 19.71
C LYS A 147 -8.87 -9.91 18.28
N THR A 148 -9.56 -8.80 18.08
CA THR A 148 -9.64 -8.12 16.78
C THR A 148 -8.45 -7.20 16.60
N TYR A 149 -7.79 -7.34 15.44
CA TYR A 149 -6.69 -6.49 15.02
C TYR A 149 -7.17 -5.63 13.85
N PHE A 150 -6.80 -4.36 13.89
CA PHE A 150 -7.15 -3.34 12.92
C PHE A 150 -5.89 -2.89 12.19
N PHE A 151 -5.97 -2.67 10.89
CA PHE A 151 -4.84 -2.37 10.01
C PHE A 151 -5.14 -1.15 9.14
N ARG A 152 -4.15 -0.29 9.01
CA ARG A 152 -4.08 0.81 8.04
C ARG A 152 -2.69 0.79 7.42
N ILE A 153 -2.58 1.17 6.16
CA ILE A 153 -1.29 1.18 5.45
C ILE A 153 -1.08 2.50 4.73
N GLN A 154 0.18 2.93 4.66
CA GLN A 154 0.64 4.08 3.86
C GLN A 154 1.72 3.60 2.89
N SER A 155 1.76 4.22 1.72
CA SER A 155 2.90 4.13 0.81
C SER A 155 3.96 5.11 1.30
N ARG A 156 5.23 4.80 1.12
CA ARG A 156 6.36 5.65 1.51
C ARG A 156 7.23 5.89 0.31
N ASN A 157 7.71 7.12 0.12
CA ASN A 157 8.86 7.39 -0.73
C ASN A 157 9.87 8.32 -0.06
N VAL A 158 10.84 8.85 -0.83
CA VAL A 158 11.90 9.75 -0.32
C VAL A 158 11.36 11.08 0.21
N VAL A 159 10.15 11.48 -0.19
CA VAL A 159 9.46 12.68 0.34
C VAL A 159 8.81 12.37 1.68
N GLY A 160 8.24 11.17 1.83
CA GLY A 160 7.62 10.74 3.07
C GLY A 160 6.50 9.71 2.88
N ASP A 161 5.61 9.64 3.87
CA ASP A 161 4.48 8.71 3.89
C ASP A 161 3.22 9.37 3.29
N SER A 162 2.50 8.64 2.45
CA SER A 162 1.17 9.02 1.97
C SER A 162 0.19 9.21 3.13
N VAL A 163 -1.01 9.73 2.84
CA VAL A 163 -2.15 9.48 3.75
C VAL A 163 -2.38 7.98 3.94
N ALA A 164 -2.94 7.58 5.07
CA ALA A 164 -3.32 6.18 5.29
C ALA A 164 -4.51 5.79 4.40
N THR A 165 -4.66 4.50 4.15
CA THR A 165 -5.86 3.96 3.51
C THR A 165 -7.13 4.46 4.20
N TYR A 166 -8.11 4.90 3.40
CA TYR A 166 -9.39 5.40 3.90
C TYR A 166 -10.13 4.34 4.73
N HIS A 167 -10.13 3.10 4.25
CA HIS A 167 -10.69 1.97 4.98
C HIS A 167 -9.68 1.37 5.96
N THR A 168 -10.18 1.06 7.15
CA THR A 168 -9.49 0.22 8.13
C THR A 168 -9.84 -1.24 7.86
N ALA A 169 -8.87 -2.08 7.52
CA ALA A 169 -9.09 -3.52 7.47
C ALA A 169 -9.04 -4.12 8.88
N SER A 170 -9.77 -5.18 9.13
CA SER A 170 -9.69 -5.88 10.42
C SER A 170 -9.95 -7.37 10.27
N ALA A 171 -9.36 -8.13 11.18
CA ALA A 171 -9.63 -9.55 11.34
C ALA A 171 -9.49 -9.94 12.81
N ARG A 172 -10.26 -10.93 13.23
CA ARG A 172 -10.23 -11.48 14.59
C ARG A 172 -9.35 -12.71 14.61
N ALA A 173 -8.32 -12.71 15.45
CA ALA A 173 -7.42 -13.84 15.57
C ALA A 173 -8.15 -15.03 16.22
N MET A 174 -8.24 -16.14 15.49
CA MET A 174 -8.89 -17.38 15.94
C MET A 174 -7.82 -18.43 16.28
N GLY A 175 -8.00 -19.14 17.38
CA GLY A 175 -7.22 -20.32 17.72
C GLY A 175 -7.85 -21.61 17.16
N LEU A 176 -7.21 -22.75 17.44
CA LEU A 176 -7.81 -24.06 17.17
C LEU A 176 -9.03 -24.31 18.09
N PRO A 177 -10.07 -25.00 17.60
CA PRO A 177 -11.11 -25.55 18.46
C PRO A 177 -10.53 -26.64 19.38
N SER A 178 -11.23 -26.93 20.47
CA SER A 178 -10.97 -28.12 21.28
C SER A 178 -11.34 -29.39 20.48
N PRO A 179 -10.82 -30.58 20.83
CA PRO A 179 -11.32 -31.81 20.22
C PRO A 179 -12.81 -32.03 20.54
N PRO A 180 -13.55 -32.76 19.67
CA PRO A 180 -14.84 -33.32 20.03
C PRO A 180 -14.74 -34.22 21.26
N SER A 181 -15.81 -34.32 22.04
CA SER A 181 -15.85 -35.12 23.28
C SER A 181 -16.84 -36.28 23.17
N ASN A 182 -16.82 -37.21 24.12
CA ASN A 182 -17.78 -38.34 24.18
C ASN A 182 -17.87 -39.17 22.88
N PHE A 183 -16.74 -39.39 22.19
CA PHE A 183 -16.71 -40.25 21.01
C PHE A 183 -17.06 -41.71 21.38
N LYS A 184 -18.04 -42.27 20.68
CA LYS A 184 -18.58 -43.62 20.89
C LYS A 184 -18.78 -44.32 19.55
N ILE A 185 -18.55 -45.63 19.55
CA ILE A 185 -18.84 -46.52 18.42
C ILE A 185 -19.72 -47.65 18.93
N SER A 186 -20.79 -47.97 18.21
CA SER A 186 -21.64 -49.14 18.48
C SER A 186 -22.02 -49.84 17.18
N ALA A 187 -22.31 -51.15 17.22
CA ALA A 187 -22.94 -51.83 16.10
C ALA A 187 -24.36 -51.27 15.88
N SER A 188 -24.76 -51.13 14.62
CA SER A 188 -26.14 -50.79 14.27
C SER A 188 -27.07 -51.94 14.65
N THR A 189 -28.16 -51.62 15.32
CA THR A 189 -29.23 -52.59 15.63
C THR A 189 -30.22 -52.74 14.47
N PHE A 190 -30.15 -51.88 13.45
CA PHE A 190 -31.10 -51.83 12.34
C PHE A 190 -30.52 -52.41 11.04
N TYR A 191 -29.19 -52.50 10.91
CA TYR A 191 -28.51 -52.89 9.69
C TYR A 191 -27.28 -53.74 10.00
N GLU A 192 -27.13 -54.87 9.32
CA GLU A 192 -25.91 -55.69 9.40
C GLU A 192 -24.71 -54.94 8.81
N ASN A 193 -23.51 -55.18 9.35
CA ASN A 193 -22.25 -54.56 8.91
C ASN A 193 -22.22 -53.02 8.95
N VAL A 194 -23.04 -52.40 9.80
CA VAL A 194 -23.04 -50.94 10.01
C VAL A 194 -22.56 -50.60 11.42
N LEU A 195 -21.64 -49.63 11.52
CA LEU A 195 -21.21 -49.01 12.78
C LEU A 195 -21.86 -47.64 12.92
N LEU A 196 -22.43 -47.36 14.10
CA LEU A 196 -22.91 -46.05 14.48
C LEU A 196 -21.82 -45.33 15.29
N LEU A 197 -21.37 -44.19 14.78
CA LEU A 197 -20.42 -43.31 15.46
C LEU A 197 -21.17 -42.10 15.99
N SER A 198 -20.87 -41.69 17.22
CA SER A 198 -21.45 -40.48 17.82
C SER A 198 -20.42 -39.75 18.68
N TRP A 199 -20.51 -38.43 18.75
CA TRP A 199 -19.68 -37.58 19.59
C TRP A 199 -20.43 -36.29 19.92
N ASN A 200 -19.97 -35.60 20.96
CA ASN A 200 -20.37 -34.24 21.26
C ASN A 200 -19.43 -33.27 20.52
N PRO A 201 -19.95 -32.12 20.03
CA PRO A 201 -19.11 -31.12 19.42
C PRO A 201 -18.07 -30.55 20.41
N PRO A 202 -16.98 -29.96 19.92
CA PRO A 202 -16.04 -29.17 20.69
C PRO A 202 -16.72 -28.16 21.64
N ASN A 203 -16.26 -28.11 22.89
CA ASN A 203 -16.72 -27.12 23.88
C ASN A 203 -16.18 -25.71 23.58
N GLU A 204 -15.03 -25.61 22.92
CA GLU A 204 -14.45 -24.35 22.46
C GLU A 204 -14.26 -24.37 20.94
N THR A 205 -14.76 -23.35 20.25
CA THR A 205 -14.60 -23.17 18.80
C THR A 205 -13.29 -22.49 18.40
N GLY A 206 -12.40 -22.22 19.36
CA GLY A 206 -11.19 -21.43 19.13
C GLY A 206 -11.46 -19.93 18.85
N GLY A 207 -12.69 -19.48 19.07
CA GLY A 207 -13.14 -18.12 18.77
C GLY A 207 -14.04 -18.03 17.54
N GLY A 208 -14.21 -19.07 16.72
CA GLY A 208 -15.21 -19.03 15.64
C GLY A 208 -16.65 -18.92 16.16
N ASP A 209 -17.55 -18.31 15.38
CA ASP A 209 -18.96 -18.20 15.76
C ASP A 209 -19.71 -19.55 15.60
N SER A 210 -19.15 -20.49 14.84
CA SER A 210 -19.62 -21.87 14.69
C SER A 210 -18.50 -22.78 14.18
N LEU A 211 -18.59 -24.08 14.49
CA LEU A 211 -17.71 -25.09 13.89
C LEU A 211 -18.14 -25.35 12.44
N VAL A 212 -17.16 -25.47 11.54
CA VAL A 212 -17.42 -25.56 10.10
C VAL A 212 -17.41 -27.01 9.59
N ALA A 213 -16.60 -27.91 10.17
CA ALA A 213 -16.56 -29.33 9.81
C ALA A 213 -15.81 -30.18 10.85
N ASP A 214 -16.20 -31.45 10.97
CA ASP A 214 -15.45 -32.52 11.64
C ASP A 214 -14.85 -33.47 10.58
N LEU A 215 -13.58 -33.87 10.74
CA LEU A 215 -12.91 -34.83 9.85
C LEU A 215 -12.74 -36.18 10.55
N LEU A 216 -13.26 -37.25 9.94
CA LEU A 216 -13.07 -38.63 10.40
C LEU A 216 -12.03 -39.34 9.52
N TYR A 217 -11.00 -39.91 10.14
CA TYR A 217 -10.04 -40.79 9.48
C TYR A 217 -10.22 -42.21 10.00
N TYR A 218 -10.28 -43.20 9.10
CA TYR A 218 -10.24 -44.62 9.45
C TYR A 218 -9.29 -45.38 8.53
N ARG A 219 -8.81 -46.54 8.98
CA ARG A 219 -8.07 -47.51 8.15
C ARG A 219 -8.78 -48.87 8.24
N PRO A 220 -8.95 -49.58 7.12
CA PRO A 220 -9.50 -50.94 7.11
C PRO A 220 -8.61 -51.95 7.83
#